data_AF-A0A352X367-F1
#
_entry.id   AF-A0A352X367-F1
#
_cell.length_a   1.000
_cell.length_b   1.000
_cell.length_c   1.000
_cell.angle_alpha   90.00
_cell.angle_beta   90.00
_cell.angle_gamma   90.00
#
_symmetry.space_group_name_H-M   'P 1'
#
loop_
_entity.id
_entity.type
_entity.pdbx_description
1 polymer ?
#
loop_
_entity_poly.entity_id
_entity_poly.type
_entity_poly.pdbx_seq_one_letter_code
_entity_poly.pdbx_strand_id
1 'polypeptide(L)' 'MSPLSIEERVAALEAEVVFLKQKVVSPEVPVIPWRKKIAGTFTQDSVYKEAMKLGRQYRRYCQS' A
#
# COMPACT_ATOMS: atom_id res chain seq x y z
N MET A 1 -36.57 -4.12 8.66
CA MET A 1 -35.29 -4.79 8.94
C MET A 1 -34.71 -4.13 10.18
N SER A 2 -34.66 -4.83 11.30
CA SER A 2 -33.98 -4.33 12.50
C SER A 2 -32.48 -4.23 12.20
N PRO A 3 -31.80 -3.14 12.60
CA PRO A 3 -30.37 -3.04 12.39
C PRO A 3 -29.69 -4.17 13.16
N LEU A 4 -28.84 -4.94 12.47
CA LEU A 4 -27.99 -5.95 13.08
C LEU A 4 -27.25 -5.35 14.29
N SER A 5 -27.09 -6.15 15.35
CA SER A 5 -26.30 -5.75 16.50
C SER A 5 -24.84 -5.48 16.07
N ILE A 6 -24.11 -4.75 16.89
CA ILE A 6 -22.69 -4.45 16.58
C ILE A 6 -21.90 -5.75 16.52
N GLU A 7 -22.18 -6.69 17.42
CA GLU A 7 -21.54 -8.00 17.51
C GLU A 7 -21.76 -8.82 16.24
N GLU A 8 -22.98 -8.82 15.69
CA GLU A 8 -23.31 -9.51 14.44
C GLU A 8 -22.57 -8.92 13.24
N ARG A 9 -22.44 -7.59 13.21
CA ARG A 9 -21.70 -6.89 12.15
C ARG A 9 -20.20 -7.15 12.24
N VAL A 10 -19.65 -7.19 13.45
CA VAL A 10 -18.23 -7.49 13.69
C VAL A 10 -17.94 -8.94 13.31
N ALA A 11 -18.78 -9.90 13.71
CA ALA A 11 -18.61 -11.31 13.35
C ALA A 11 -18.66 -11.53 11.82
N ALA A 12 -19.55 -10.83 11.11
CA ALA A 12 -19.61 -10.86 9.66
C ALA A 12 -18.31 -10.33 9.01
N LEU A 13 -17.78 -9.21 9.52
CA LEU A 13 -16.54 -8.62 9.04
C LEU A 13 -15.32 -9.51 9.33
N GLU A 14 -15.25 -10.13 10.50
CA GLU A 14 -14.17 -11.05 10.87
C GLU A 14 -14.14 -12.26 9.94
N ALA A 15 -15.30 -12.84 9.64
CA ALA A 15 -15.43 -13.94 8.69
C ALA A 15 -14.96 -13.54 7.28
N GLU A 16 -15.35 -12.35 6.82
CA GLU A 16 -14.95 -11.83 5.51
C GLU A 16 -13.44 -11.56 5.44
N VAL A 17 -12.84 -11.00 6.49
CA VAL A 17 -11.39 -10.78 6.58
C VAL A 17 -10.62 -12.10 6.53
N VAL A 18 -11.10 -13.15 7.22
CA VAL A 18 -10.48 -14.48 7.17
C VAL A 18 -10.53 -15.04 5.75
N PHE A 19 -11.68 -14.95 5.08
CA PHE A 19 -11.85 -15.37 3.70
C PHE A 19 -10.92 -14.62 2.73
N LEU A 20 -10.80 -13.30 2.87
CA LEU A 20 -9.91 -12.47 2.04
C LEU A 20 -8.43 -12.82 2.28
N LYS A 21 -8.03 -13.04 3.54
CA LYS A 21 -6.65 -13.47 3.87
C LYS A 21 -6.34 -14.82 3.22
N GLN A 22 -7.26 -15.77 3.27
CA GLN A 22 -7.09 -17.07 2.62
C GLN A 22 -6.94 -16.95 1.10
N LYS A 23 -7.69 -16.05 0.45
CA LYS A 23 -7.53 -15.75 -0.98
C LYS A 23 -6.18 -15.13 -1.33
N VAL A 24 -5.65 -14.27 -0.46
CA VAL A 24 -4.36 -13.57 -0.69
C VAL A 24 -3.16 -14.49 -0.43
N VAL A 25 -3.30 -15.49 0.46
CA VAL A 25 -2.22 -16.41 0.85
C VAL A 25 -2.04 -17.58 -0.15
N SER A 26 -2.68 -17.56 -1.32
CA SER A 26 -2.47 -18.58 -2.35
C SER A 26 -0.97 -18.71 -2.72
N PRO A 27 -0.37 -19.91 -2.68
CA PRO A 27 1.08 -20.09 -2.55
C PRO A 27 1.92 -20.01 -3.84
N GLU A 28 1.40 -19.54 -4.98
CA GLU A 28 2.00 -19.91 -6.27
C GLU A 28 2.82 -18.87 -7.05
N VAL A 29 3.13 -17.70 -6.48
CA VAL A 29 4.12 -16.82 -7.14
C VAL A 29 5.06 -16.28 -6.10
N PRO A 30 6.40 -16.41 -6.26
CA PRO A 30 7.32 -15.59 -5.50
C PRO A 30 6.95 -14.15 -5.84
N VAL A 31 6.22 -13.50 -4.93
CA VAL A 31 5.81 -12.11 -5.07
C VAL A 31 7.12 -11.33 -4.99
N ILE A 32 7.78 -11.15 -6.13
CA ILE A 32 8.80 -10.12 -6.28
C ILE A 32 8.10 -8.88 -5.71
N PRO A 33 8.55 -8.36 -4.55
CA PRO A 33 7.86 -7.26 -3.91
C PRO A 33 7.67 -6.20 -4.97
N TRP A 34 6.48 -5.62 -5.09
CA TRP A 34 6.20 -4.65 -6.15
C TRP A 34 7.26 -3.53 -6.18
N ARG A 35 7.85 -3.18 -5.02
CA ARG A 35 9.01 -2.29 -4.89
C ARG A 35 10.24 -2.75 -5.69
N LYS A 36 10.56 -4.04 -5.69
CA LYS A 36 11.61 -4.63 -6.54
C LYS A 36 11.20 -4.65 -8.01
N LYS A 37 9.90 -4.75 -8.34
CA LYS A 37 9.41 -4.66 -9.74
C LYS A 37 9.58 -3.25 -10.33
N ILE A 38 9.43 -2.21 -9.53
CA ILE A 38 9.54 -0.80 -9.97
C ILE A 38 10.93 -0.18 -9.67
N ALA A 39 11.86 -0.97 -9.14
CA ALA A 39 13.18 -0.47 -8.80
C ALA A 39 13.91 -0.05 -10.09
N GLY A 40 14.27 1.23 -10.16
CA GLY A 40 15.02 1.79 -11.29
C GLY A 40 14.16 2.29 -12.46
N THR A 41 12.83 2.27 -12.36
CA THR A 41 11.93 2.84 -13.39
C THR A 41 12.26 4.29 -13.73
N PHE A 42 12.75 5.05 -12.74
CA PHE A 42 13.06 6.48 -12.89
C PHE A 42 14.56 6.80 -12.95
N THR A 43 15.44 5.80 -13.11
CA THR A 43 16.90 6.01 -13.05
C THR A 43 17.41 7.00 -14.11
N GLN A 44 16.79 7.00 -15.28
CA GLN A 44 17.15 7.86 -16.42
C GLN A 44 16.19 9.05 -16.61
N ASP A 45 15.21 9.21 -15.72
CA ASP A 45 14.21 10.27 -15.83
C ASP A 45 14.74 11.59 -15.23
N SER A 46 14.90 12.61 -16.09
CA SER A 46 15.36 13.95 -15.69
C SER A 46 14.32 14.69 -14.85
N VAL A 47 13.04 14.53 -15.15
CA VAL A 47 11.93 15.15 -14.42
C VAL A 47 11.87 14.59 -12.99
N TYR A 48 12.09 13.28 -12.84
CA TYR A 48 12.17 12.66 -11.52
C TYR A 48 13.31 13.24 -10.67
N LYS A 49 14.50 13.47 -11.26
CA LYS A 49 15.64 14.07 -10.55
C LYS A 49 15.33 15.48 -10.06
N GLU A 50 14.67 16.29 -10.88
CA GLU A 50 14.27 17.66 -10.54
C GLU A 50 13.23 17.69 -9.41
N ALA A 51 12.18 16.86 -9.51
CA ALA A 51 11.17 16.72 -8.46
C ALA A 51 11.79 16.33 -7.11
N MET A 52 12.74 15.39 -7.12
CA MET A 52 13.45 14.97 -5.91
C MET A 52 14.34 16.10 -5.33
N LYS A 53 14.93 16.95 -6.17
CA LYS A 53 15.70 18.12 -5.74
C LYS A 53 14.80 19.14 -5.04
N LEU A 54 13.67 19.48 -5.64
CA LEU A 54 12.69 20.42 -5.08
C LEU A 54 12.13 19.90 -3.75
N GLY A 55 11.73 18.63 -3.68
CA GLY A 55 11.25 18.02 -2.44
C GLY A 55 12.28 18.04 -1.30
N ARG A 56 13.58 17.89 -1.60
CA ARG A 56 14.66 18.04 -0.60
C ARG A 56 14.83 19.49 -0.13
N GLN A 57 14.63 20.47 -1.00
CA GLN A 57 14.68 21.88 -0.61
C GLN A 57 13.50 22.23 0.30
N TYR A 58 12.29 21.81 -0.07
CA TYR A 58 11.09 22.05 0.72
C TYR A 58 11.16 21.41 2.11
N ARG A 59 11.59 20.13 2.20
CA ARG A 59 11.75 19.48 3.52
C ARG A 59 12.76 20.17 4.42
N ARG A 60 13.87 20.69 3.86
CA ARG A 60 14.85 21.47 4.63
C ARG A 60 14.26 22.78 5.11
N TYR A 61 13.49 23.46 4.27
CA TYR A 61 12.79 24.69 4.63
C TYR A 61 11.78 24.46 5.77
N CYS A 62 11.02 23.35 5.75
CA CYS A 62 10.08 23.03 6.82
C CYS A 62 10.73 22.61 8.16
N GLN A 63 12.05 22.39 8.18
CA GLN A 63 12.80 21.98 9.38
C GLN A 63 13.58 23.15 10.01
N SER A 64 13.51 24.33 9.41
CA SER A 64 14.15 25.59 9.83
C SER A 64 13.08 26.60 10.23
#